data_AF-G7EFX4-F1
#
_entry.id   AF-G7EFX4-F1
#
_cell.length_a   1.000
_cell.length_b   1.000
_cell.length_c   1.000
_cell.angle_alpha   90.00
_cell.angle_beta   90.00
_cell.angle_gamma   90.00
#
_symmetry.space_group_name_H-M   'P 1'
#
loop_
_entity.id
_entity.type
_entity.pdbx_description
1 polymer ?
#
loop_
_entity_poly.entity_id
_entity_poly.type
_entity_poly.pdbx_seq_one_letter_code
_entity_poly.pdbx_strand_id
1 'polypeptide(L)'
;MSSNSLIRDAFQQLIDTFDGGNIDSLLFTSFNFSASFFENNVLPLAAGCSIKDAGSITAAQLNEALAKTEITVVCDRSTFPEPKSNYRYGQLAVGLKGAFFHPKIILATGTLKNGESAAELIVGSCNLTLSGWGLNREVAGTCKVGKQQADNLLPLIQWLSKKAKDEVDYLNTEDDDVNEEGNIRQNLKSIETFLTNERRKNIDSSPKLILRLPSAKTSKTYLDLLTSGVSQPVTSCRIVSPFWSNREKLEPLLDTLFEKKGSKNVTFVPSVNHEGSYCFPSDMRDFIKESCFGYEGFANDDRYTHAKYVSLITKNATHCFIGSANFTQAAMGRLDQGNVEAMLHYQIKGAAPTDIGFITLNESDMNWADDLEAEEKAPEASPYVTYASYNWKTQYFNCVLQCSEKAYKRIVVKGPRFNCKNLEFKKQADGTYLASLKLSVRQPVYLIEIPFVDHDNNELCVYQGLVAQWNAEEDELVYSPKPQLSKING
;
A
#
# COMPACT_ATOMS: atom_id res chain seq x y z
N MET A 1 18.85 14.39 4.40
CA MET A 1 17.67 13.78 5.05
C MET A 1 17.31 14.65 6.24
N SER A 2 16.06 15.09 6.38
CA SER A 2 15.62 15.85 7.56
C SER A 2 15.31 14.86 8.67
N SER A 3 15.89 15.03 9.86
CA SER A 3 15.73 14.10 10.99
C SER A 3 14.41 14.25 11.74
N ASN A 4 13.60 15.27 11.42
CA ASN A 4 12.36 15.61 12.14
C ASN A 4 11.13 15.78 11.24
N SER A 5 11.21 15.45 9.94
CA SER A 5 10.05 15.56 9.03
C SER A 5 9.20 14.30 9.06
N LEU A 6 7.88 14.48 9.20
CA LEU A 6 6.90 13.40 9.06
C LEU A 6 6.64 13.11 7.57
N ILE A 7 6.04 11.95 7.29
CA ILE A 7 5.56 11.60 5.92
C ILE A 7 4.60 12.67 5.40
N ARG A 8 3.79 13.24 6.30
CA ARG A 8 2.88 14.35 6.01
C ARG A 8 3.60 15.57 5.43
N ASP A 9 4.80 15.89 5.92
CA ASP A 9 5.58 17.02 5.43
C ASP A 9 6.12 16.75 4.02
N ALA A 10 6.58 15.53 3.76
CA ALA A 10 7.01 15.12 2.43
C ALA A 10 5.83 15.16 1.43
N PHE A 11 4.64 14.74 1.86
CA PHE A 11 3.44 14.83 1.04
C PHE A 11 3.03 16.28 0.78
N GLN A 12 3.02 17.16 1.79
CA GLN A 12 2.75 18.58 1.60
C GLN A 12 3.75 19.21 0.60
N GLN A 13 5.05 18.93 0.75
CA GLN A 13 6.07 19.41 -0.18
C GLN A 13 5.83 18.95 -1.61
N LEU A 14 5.37 17.71 -1.80
CA LEU A 14 4.99 17.19 -3.12
C LEU A 14 3.79 17.98 -3.68
N ILE A 15 2.72 18.18 -2.90
CA ILE A 15 1.54 18.94 -3.34
C ILE A 15 1.93 20.38 -3.70
N ASP A 16 2.80 21.01 -2.91
CA ASP A 16 3.26 22.39 -3.12
C ASP A 16 4.05 22.60 -4.43
N THR A 17 4.47 21.53 -5.11
CA THR A 17 5.11 21.63 -6.42
C THR A 17 4.13 21.99 -7.55
N PHE A 18 2.85 21.64 -7.39
CA PHE A 18 1.80 21.86 -8.37
C PHE A 18 1.20 23.27 -8.28
N ASP A 19 0.74 23.82 -9.40
CA ASP A 19 0.26 25.20 -9.47
C ASP A 19 -1.05 25.39 -8.69
N GLY A 20 -1.01 26.05 -7.54
CA GLY A 20 -2.20 26.21 -6.69
C GLY A 20 -2.88 24.88 -6.31
N GLY A 21 -2.13 23.77 -6.26
CA GLY A 21 -2.69 22.43 -6.05
C GLY A 21 -3.38 21.81 -7.27
N ASN A 22 -3.10 22.29 -8.49
CA ASN A 22 -3.66 21.77 -9.74
C ASN A 22 -3.10 20.38 -10.08
N ILE A 23 -3.62 19.39 -9.37
CA ILE A 23 -3.33 17.97 -9.50
C ILE A 23 -4.50 17.32 -10.21
N ASP A 24 -4.20 16.67 -11.33
CA ASP A 24 -5.21 15.96 -12.12
C ASP A 24 -5.52 14.60 -11.47
N SER A 25 -4.47 13.87 -11.08
CA SER A 25 -4.59 12.52 -10.54
C SER A 25 -3.67 12.28 -9.34
N LEU A 26 -4.21 11.63 -8.32
CA LEU A 26 -3.47 11.03 -7.21
C LEU A 26 -3.72 9.53 -7.14
N LEU A 27 -2.63 8.77 -7.02
CA LEU A 27 -2.67 7.36 -6.65
C LEU A 27 -1.93 7.17 -5.34
N PHE A 28 -2.64 6.59 -4.38
CA PHE A 28 -2.07 6.10 -3.13
C PHE A 28 -2.10 4.59 -3.14
N THR A 29 -1.00 3.96 -2.76
CA THR A 29 -0.97 2.52 -2.48
C THR A 29 -0.56 2.29 -1.04
N SER A 30 -1.11 1.26 -0.41
CA SER A 30 -0.73 0.85 0.93
C SER A 30 -0.96 -0.63 1.15
N PHE A 31 -0.33 -1.20 2.18
CA PHE A 31 -0.73 -2.53 2.64
C PHE A 31 -1.97 -2.41 3.52
N ASN A 32 -1.83 -1.71 4.65
CA ASN A 32 -2.93 -1.41 5.56
C ASN A 32 -3.45 0.02 5.32
N PHE A 33 -4.77 0.19 5.33
CA PHE A 33 -5.46 1.45 5.07
C PHE A 33 -6.52 1.73 6.13
N SER A 34 -6.46 2.93 6.71
CA SER A 34 -7.55 3.50 7.52
C SER A 34 -8.18 4.68 6.78
N ALA A 35 -9.45 4.51 6.41
CA ALA A 35 -10.24 5.54 5.74
C ALA A 35 -10.37 6.77 6.63
N SER A 36 -10.71 6.59 7.91
CA SER A 36 -10.84 7.69 8.86
C SER A 36 -9.54 8.49 9.02
N PHE A 37 -8.38 7.85 9.08
CA PHE A 37 -7.11 8.58 9.08
C PHE A 37 -6.90 9.38 7.78
N PHE A 38 -7.08 8.71 6.63
CA PHE A 38 -6.87 9.31 5.32
C PHE A 38 -7.78 10.52 5.07
N GLU A 39 -9.05 10.38 5.37
CA GLU A 39 -10.08 11.41 5.18
C GLU A 39 -9.85 12.64 6.05
N ASN A 40 -9.36 12.45 7.29
CA ASN A 40 -9.15 13.55 8.22
C ASN A 40 -7.77 14.21 8.13
N ASN A 41 -6.75 13.53 7.57
CA ASN A 41 -5.36 13.99 7.64
C ASN A 41 -4.66 14.10 6.29
N VAL A 42 -5.08 13.33 5.28
CA VAL A 42 -4.42 13.26 3.98
C VAL A 42 -5.25 13.95 2.91
N LEU A 43 -6.55 13.65 2.80
CA LEU A 43 -7.44 14.30 1.84
C LEU A 43 -7.48 15.83 1.96
N PRO A 44 -7.50 16.45 3.16
CA PRO A 44 -7.46 17.91 3.26
C PRO A 44 -6.23 18.51 2.61
N LEU A 45 -5.07 17.85 2.72
CA LEU A 45 -3.84 18.32 2.08
C LEU A 45 -3.91 18.19 0.56
N ALA A 46 -4.49 17.09 0.05
CA ALA A 46 -4.74 16.92 -1.37
C ALA A 46 -5.69 18.01 -1.92
N ALA A 47 -6.62 18.49 -1.11
CA ALA A 47 -7.51 19.61 -1.42
C ALA A 47 -6.88 21.00 -1.24
N GLY A 48 -5.56 21.08 -0.98
CA GLY A 48 -4.83 22.32 -0.81
C GLY A 48 -4.97 22.98 0.57
N CYS A 49 -5.56 22.31 1.55
CA CYS A 49 -5.56 22.81 2.93
C CYS A 49 -4.16 22.71 3.52
N SER A 50 -3.76 23.71 4.29
CA SER A 50 -2.52 23.61 5.06
C SER A 50 -2.65 22.57 6.16
N ILE A 51 -1.51 22.12 6.68
CA ILE A 51 -1.44 21.22 7.84
C ILE A 51 -2.26 21.73 9.04
N LYS A 52 -2.31 23.06 9.22
CA LYS A 52 -3.01 23.71 10.34
C LYS A 52 -4.53 23.76 10.14
N ASP A 53 -4.97 23.82 8.88
CA ASP A 53 -6.37 24.04 8.52
C ASP A 53 -7.14 22.74 8.28
N ALA A 54 -6.43 21.62 8.11
CA ALA A 54 -7.00 20.31 7.79
C ALA A 54 -8.15 19.85 8.73
N GLY A 55 -8.13 20.25 10.01
CA GLY A 55 -9.18 19.89 10.98
C GLY A 55 -10.43 20.79 10.97
N SER A 56 -10.44 21.87 10.18
CA SER A 56 -11.52 22.87 10.18
C SER A 56 -12.44 22.81 8.95
N ILE A 57 -12.10 21.98 7.96
CA ILE A 57 -12.86 21.86 6.71
C ILE A 57 -14.02 20.87 6.87
N THR A 58 -15.20 21.23 6.37
CA THR A 58 -16.36 20.32 6.34
C THR A 58 -16.25 19.33 5.18
N ALA A 59 -16.94 18.19 5.25
CA ALA A 59 -16.94 17.21 4.16
C ALA A 59 -17.44 17.80 2.83
N ALA A 60 -18.45 18.66 2.85
CA ALA A 60 -18.97 19.30 1.64
C ALA A 60 -17.93 20.22 0.98
N GLN A 61 -17.25 21.07 1.77
CA GLN A 61 -16.17 21.92 1.27
C GLN A 61 -15.00 21.10 0.72
N LEU A 62 -14.66 20.00 1.40
CA LEU A 62 -13.59 19.13 0.95
C LEU A 62 -13.95 18.46 -0.39
N ASN A 63 -15.18 17.97 -0.54
CA ASN A 63 -15.67 17.41 -1.79
C ASN A 63 -15.76 18.44 -2.92
N GLU A 64 -16.11 19.69 -2.63
CA GLU A 64 -16.09 20.77 -3.62
C GLU A 64 -14.65 21.05 -4.09
N ALA A 65 -13.70 21.15 -3.16
CA ALA A 65 -12.29 21.37 -3.49
C ALA A 65 -11.68 20.22 -4.30
N LEU A 66 -12.11 18.98 -4.04
CA LEU A 66 -11.64 17.78 -4.74
C LEU A 66 -12.39 17.49 -6.06
N ALA A 67 -13.36 18.31 -6.47
CA ALA A 67 -14.21 18.02 -7.62
C ALA A 67 -13.46 17.83 -8.96
N LYS A 68 -12.22 18.32 -9.06
CA LYS A 68 -11.39 18.25 -10.26
C LYS A 68 -10.18 17.31 -10.14
N THR A 69 -9.93 16.73 -8.96
CA THR A 69 -8.78 15.87 -8.72
C THR A 69 -9.26 14.44 -8.58
N GLU A 70 -8.81 13.57 -9.47
CA GLU A 70 -9.12 12.15 -9.40
C GLU A 70 -8.20 11.47 -8.38
N ILE A 71 -8.78 10.85 -7.34
CA ILE A 71 -8.00 10.21 -6.27
C ILE A 71 -8.36 8.75 -6.19
N THR A 72 -7.36 7.86 -6.26
CA THR A 72 -7.53 6.42 -6.06
C THR A 72 -6.62 5.95 -4.93
N VAL A 73 -7.20 5.24 -3.97
CA VAL A 73 -6.47 4.50 -2.94
C VAL A 73 -6.54 3.01 -3.24
N VAL A 74 -5.39 2.36 -3.32
CA VAL A 74 -5.28 0.91 -3.47
C VAL A 74 -4.69 0.31 -2.21
N CYS A 75 -5.34 -0.72 -1.67
CA CYS A 75 -4.91 -1.39 -0.45
C CYS A 75 -4.98 -2.91 -0.57
N ASP A 76 -4.30 -3.63 0.33
CA ASP A 76 -4.38 -5.08 0.37
C ASP A 76 -5.68 -5.55 1.01
N ARG A 77 -6.42 -6.40 0.28
CA ARG A 77 -7.72 -6.93 0.70
C ARG A 77 -7.65 -7.80 1.96
N SER A 78 -6.54 -8.53 2.17
CA SER A 78 -6.36 -9.41 3.34
C SER A 78 -6.28 -8.64 4.66
N THR A 79 -6.09 -7.32 4.61
CA THR A 79 -6.08 -6.47 5.80
C THR A 79 -7.47 -6.02 6.25
N PHE A 80 -8.54 -6.42 5.53
CA PHE A 80 -9.93 -5.98 5.78
C PHE A 80 -10.03 -4.45 5.85
N PRO A 81 -9.68 -3.75 4.77
CA PRO A 81 -9.57 -2.30 4.79
C PRO A 81 -10.88 -1.62 5.20
N GLU A 82 -10.77 -0.59 6.04
CA GLU A 82 -11.90 0.24 6.45
C GLU A 82 -12.60 0.82 5.21
N PRO A 83 -13.94 0.76 5.11
CA PRO A 83 -14.65 1.37 3.99
C PRO A 83 -14.48 2.89 4.01
N LYS A 84 -14.45 3.50 2.83
CA LYS A 84 -14.57 4.95 2.70
C LYS A 84 -15.90 5.50 3.23
N SER A 85 -15.89 6.77 3.59
CA SER A 85 -17.06 7.59 3.89
C SER A 85 -17.52 8.35 2.64
N ASN A 86 -18.28 9.44 2.81
CA ASN A 86 -18.84 10.26 1.74
C ASN A 86 -17.83 11.27 1.14
N TYR A 87 -16.59 10.85 0.86
CA TYR A 87 -15.57 11.71 0.25
C TYR A 87 -15.25 11.32 -1.19
N ARG A 88 -14.88 12.29 -2.03
CA ARG A 88 -14.52 12.10 -3.45
C ARG A 88 -13.16 11.43 -3.64
N TYR A 89 -13.12 10.12 -3.45
CA TYR A 89 -12.02 9.27 -3.90
C TYR A 89 -12.51 7.84 -4.17
N GLY A 90 -11.77 7.12 -5.00
CA GLY A 90 -11.99 5.70 -5.26
C GLY A 90 -11.16 4.84 -4.31
N GLN A 91 -11.75 3.75 -3.81
CA GLN A 91 -11.07 2.76 -2.96
C GLN A 91 -11.08 1.40 -3.66
N LEU A 92 -9.90 0.85 -3.92
CA LEU A 92 -9.72 -0.45 -4.55
C LEU A 92 -8.94 -1.39 -3.63
N ALA A 93 -9.61 -2.42 -3.11
CA ALA A 93 -8.95 -3.47 -2.35
C ALA A 93 -8.52 -4.59 -3.30
N VAL A 94 -7.21 -4.84 -3.42
CA VAL A 94 -6.64 -5.88 -4.29
C VAL A 94 -6.09 -7.05 -3.49
N GLY A 95 -6.15 -8.26 -4.04
CA GLY A 95 -5.62 -9.46 -3.40
C GLY A 95 -4.72 -10.26 -4.33
N LEU A 96 -3.72 -10.93 -3.76
CA LEU A 96 -2.88 -11.92 -4.43
C LEU A 96 -2.98 -13.26 -3.69
N LYS A 97 -2.94 -14.36 -4.44
CA LYS A 97 -2.96 -15.69 -3.84
C LYS A 97 -1.59 -16.00 -3.25
N GLY A 98 -1.51 -16.17 -1.93
CA GLY A 98 -0.27 -16.53 -1.22
C GLY A 98 0.77 -15.41 -1.17
N ALA A 99 0.35 -14.16 -1.33
CA ALA A 99 1.21 -12.98 -1.33
C ALA A 99 0.41 -11.73 -0.97
N PHE A 100 1.11 -10.64 -0.66
CA PHE A 100 0.49 -9.36 -0.30
C PHE A 100 0.78 -8.26 -1.32
N PHE A 101 -0.19 -7.37 -1.48
CA PHE A 101 -0.04 -6.07 -2.09
C PHE A 101 0.58 -5.12 -1.07
N HIS A 102 1.90 -5.01 -1.10
CA HIS A 102 2.64 -4.29 -0.09
C HIS A 102 3.25 -2.93 -0.53
N PRO A 103 3.14 -2.43 -1.79
CA PRO A 103 3.80 -1.18 -2.16
C PRO A 103 3.14 0.01 -1.44
N LYS A 104 3.95 0.99 -1.05
CA LYS A 104 3.50 2.21 -0.37
C LYS A 104 3.96 3.41 -1.17
N ILE A 105 3.12 3.80 -2.12
CA ILE A 105 3.41 4.78 -3.16
C ILE A 105 2.42 5.93 -3.04
N ILE A 106 2.90 7.15 -3.24
CA ILE A 106 2.08 8.32 -3.55
C ILE A 106 2.56 8.85 -4.89
N LEU A 107 1.70 8.81 -5.90
CA LEU A 107 1.98 9.33 -7.23
C LEU A 107 0.99 10.46 -7.53
N ALA A 108 1.52 11.64 -7.83
CA ALA A 108 0.72 12.77 -8.33
C ALA A 108 1.08 13.05 -9.77
N THR A 109 0.07 13.29 -10.62
CA THR A 109 0.23 13.86 -11.96
C THR A 109 -0.54 15.16 -12.04
N GLY A 110 0.02 16.17 -12.68
CA GLY A 110 -0.63 17.47 -12.79
C GLY A 110 0.22 18.49 -13.50
N THR A 111 -0.14 19.76 -13.33
CA THR A 111 0.59 20.89 -13.90
C THR A 111 1.40 21.61 -12.81
N LEU A 112 2.70 21.75 -13.02
CA LEU A 112 3.57 22.51 -12.13
C LEU A 112 3.29 24.01 -12.20
N LYS A 113 3.75 24.77 -11.21
CA LYS A 113 3.70 26.26 -11.16
C LYS A 113 4.26 26.99 -12.39
N ASN A 114 5.09 26.32 -13.19
CA ASN A 114 5.65 26.87 -14.43
C ASN A 114 4.81 26.52 -15.68
N GLY A 115 3.65 25.88 -15.52
CA GLY A 115 2.75 25.48 -16.61
C GLY A 115 3.11 24.14 -17.27
N GLU A 116 4.16 23.45 -16.82
CA GLU A 116 4.56 22.17 -17.40
C GLU A 116 3.86 20.99 -16.73
N SER A 117 3.41 20.02 -17.53
CA SER A 117 2.97 18.70 -17.05
C SER A 117 4.11 17.98 -16.31
N ALA A 118 3.81 17.43 -15.14
CA ALA A 118 4.77 16.65 -14.35
C ALA A 118 4.09 15.55 -13.54
N ALA A 119 4.93 14.61 -13.10
CA ALA A 119 4.56 13.66 -12.09
C ALA A 119 5.63 13.58 -10.99
N GLU A 120 5.18 13.52 -9.75
CA GLU A 120 6.00 13.44 -8.54
C GLU A 120 5.66 12.16 -7.80
N LEU A 121 6.67 11.52 -7.22
CA LEU A 121 6.55 10.19 -6.63
C LEU A 121 7.15 10.19 -5.22
N ILE A 122 6.40 9.61 -4.28
CA ILE A 122 6.89 9.17 -2.97
C ILE A 122 6.83 7.65 -2.92
N VAL A 123 7.89 7.02 -2.43
CA VAL A 123 7.92 5.59 -2.08
C VAL A 123 8.46 5.47 -0.67
N GLY A 124 7.76 4.75 0.21
CA GLY A 124 8.18 4.64 1.60
C GLY A 124 7.79 3.32 2.27
N SER A 125 8.01 3.28 3.58
CA SER A 125 7.70 2.14 4.45
C SER A 125 6.38 2.28 5.20
N CYS A 126 5.76 3.47 5.17
CA CYS A 126 4.58 3.86 5.93
C CYS A 126 3.26 3.36 5.32
N ASN A 127 2.41 2.75 6.15
CA ASN A 127 1.01 2.51 5.83
C ASN A 127 0.18 3.81 5.91
N LEU A 128 -0.96 3.89 5.21
CA LEU A 128 -1.91 5.00 5.30
C LEU A 128 -2.74 4.91 6.58
N THR A 129 -2.07 5.10 7.71
CA THR A 129 -2.64 5.03 9.06
C THR A 129 -1.95 6.06 9.96
N LEU A 130 -2.53 6.36 11.13
CA LEU A 130 -1.91 7.23 12.12
C LEU A 130 -0.52 6.72 12.55
N SER A 131 -0.39 5.41 12.76
CA SER A 131 0.90 4.81 13.13
C SER A 131 1.97 5.07 12.07
N GLY A 132 1.64 4.84 10.80
CA GLY A 132 2.58 5.02 9.69
C GLY A 132 2.94 6.48 9.37
N TRP A 133 2.07 7.45 9.62
CA TRP A 133 2.35 8.84 9.24
C TRP A 133 2.77 9.73 10.42
N GLY A 134 2.40 9.36 11.64
CA GLY A 134 2.56 10.21 12.83
C GLY A 134 3.39 9.60 13.96
N LEU A 135 3.44 8.28 14.10
CA LEU A 135 4.01 7.64 15.30
C LEU A 135 5.31 6.87 15.02
N ASN A 136 5.31 6.03 13.99
CA ASN A 136 6.45 5.17 13.67
C ASN A 136 7.63 5.97 13.13
N ARG A 137 8.83 5.43 13.34
CA ARG A 137 10.01 5.81 12.58
C ARG A 137 9.97 5.10 11.24
N GLU A 138 9.69 5.87 10.21
CA GLU A 138 9.54 5.41 8.82
C GLU A 138 10.62 6.03 7.93
N VAL A 139 10.76 5.50 6.72
CA VAL A 139 11.61 6.08 5.68
C VAL A 139 10.80 6.27 4.41
N ALA A 140 11.00 7.40 3.74
CA ALA A 140 10.41 7.68 2.44
C ALA A 140 11.43 8.38 1.53
N GLY A 141 11.40 8.01 0.27
CA GLY A 141 12.11 8.70 -0.81
C GLY A 141 11.13 9.45 -1.68
N THR A 142 11.59 10.58 -2.19
CA THR A 142 10.86 11.38 -3.18
C THR A 142 11.66 11.47 -4.47
N CYS A 143 10.98 11.52 -5.61
CA CYS A 143 11.57 11.86 -6.89
C CYS A 143 10.56 12.33 -7.92
N LYS A 144 11.05 13.10 -8.89
CA LYS A 144 10.33 13.36 -10.13
C LYS A 144 10.24 12.10 -10.97
N VAL A 145 9.12 11.90 -11.65
CA VAL A 145 8.93 10.76 -12.55
C VAL A 145 9.50 11.11 -13.92
N GLY A 146 10.70 10.59 -14.19
CA GLY A 146 11.28 10.54 -15.53
C GLY A 146 10.94 9.24 -16.26
N LYS A 147 11.59 9.00 -17.41
CA LYS A 147 11.38 7.77 -18.20
C LYS A 147 11.62 6.49 -17.39
N GLN A 148 12.67 6.45 -16.57
CA GLN A 148 13.02 5.25 -15.80
C GLN A 148 11.90 4.88 -14.81
N GLN A 149 11.39 5.86 -14.08
CA GLN A 149 10.35 5.65 -13.09
C GLN A 149 9.02 5.32 -13.77
N ALA A 150 8.67 6.03 -14.86
CA ALA A 150 7.46 5.75 -15.64
C ALA A 150 7.45 4.33 -16.21
N ASP A 151 8.55 3.87 -16.83
CA ASP A 151 8.66 2.52 -17.39
C ASP A 151 8.52 1.44 -16.30
N ASN A 152 8.94 1.72 -15.05
CA ASN A 152 8.77 0.80 -13.92
C ASN A 152 7.35 0.86 -13.32
N LEU A 153 6.72 2.04 -13.28
CA LEU A 153 5.34 2.21 -12.78
C LEU A 153 4.30 1.59 -13.70
N LEU A 154 4.47 1.69 -15.02
CA LEU A 154 3.48 1.26 -16.02
C LEU A 154 2.97 -0.18 -15.79
N PRO A 155 3.81 -1.20 -15.57
CA PRO A 155 3.35 -2.55 -15.25
C PRO A 155 2.43 -2.63 -14.03
N LEU A 156 2.71 -1.85 -12.97
CA LEU A 156 1.85 -1.79 -11.79
C LEU A 156 0.51 -1.13 -12.13
N ILE A 157 0.52 0.01 -12.82
CA ILE A 157 -0.69 0.72 -13.22
C ILE A 157 -1.57 -0.17 -14.11
N GLN A 158 -0.98 -0.86 -15.09
CA GLN A 158 -1.70 -1.79 -15.96
C GLN A 158 -2.29 -2.97 -15.21
N TRP A 159 -1.55 -3.52 -14.23
CA TRP A 159 -2.06 -4.57 -13.37
C TRP A 159 -3.24 -4.09 -12.52
N LEU A 160 -3.15 -2.88 -11.94
CA LEU A 160 -4.24 -2.26 -11.19
C LEU A 160 -5.47 -1.99 -12.06
N SER A 161 -5.28 -1.44 -13.27
CA SER A 161 -6.35 -1.22 -14.24
C SER A 161 -7.06 -2.52 -14.59
N LYS A 162 -6.30 -3.61 -14.78
CA LYS A 162 -6.88 -4.93 -14.99
C LYS A 162 -7.68 -5.39 -13.78
N LYS A 163 -7.16 -5.22 -12.55
CA LYS A 163 -7.89 -5.60 -11.32
C LYS A 163 -9.20 -4.83 -11.15
N ALA A 164 -9.20 -3.53 -11.41
CA ALA A 164 -10.41 -2.72 -11.38
C ALA A 164 -11.42 -3.14 -12.45
N LYS A 165 -10.94 -3.46 -13.67
CA LYS A 165 -11.79 -3.99 -14.74
C LYS A 165 -12.38 -5.36 -14.38
N ASP A 166 -11.56 -6.30 -13.89
CA ASP A 166 -12.00 -7.63 -13.50
C ASP A 166 -13.14 -7.54 -12.45
N GLU A 167 -13.05 -6.62 -11.49
CA GLU A 167 -14.10 -6.36 -10.49
C GLU A 167 -15.43 -5.92 -11.11
N VAL A 168 -15.40 -4.99 -12.07
CA VAL A 168 -16.60 -4.58 -12.82
C VAL A 168 -17.15 -5.74 -13.66
N ASP A 169 -16.29 -6.45 -14.38
CA ASP A 169 -16.69 -7.56 -15.26
C ASP A 169 -17.36 -8.71 -14.49
N TYR A 170 -16.95 -8.96 -13.23
CA TYR A 170 -17.60 -9.95 -12.37
C TYR A 170 -19.03 -9.55 -11.93
N LEU A 171 -19.30 -8.25 -11.86
CA LEU A 171 -20.50 -7.69 -11.22
C LEU A 171 -21.51 -7.14 -12.23
N ASN A 172 -21.06 -6.73 -13.40
CA ASN A 172 -21.88 -6.12 -14.43
C ASN A 172 -22.56 -7.18 -15.30
N THR A 173 -23.78 -7.54 -14.95
CA THR A 173 -24.57 -8.55 -15.66
C THR A 173 -25.26 -8.03 -16.92
N GLU A 174 -25.29 -6.71 -17.13
CA GLU A 174 -26.08 -6.05 -18.19
C GLU A 174 -25.21 -5.50 -19.34
N ASP A 175 -23.88 -5.63 -19.26
CA ASP A 175 -22.89 -5.11 -20.24
C ASP A 175 -23.04 -3.59 -20.52
N ASP A 176 -23.52 -2.85 -19.53
CA ASP A 176 -23.63 -1.38 -19.57
C ASP A 176 -22.31 -0.71 -19.17
N ASP A 177 -22.02 0.47 -19.71
CA ASP A 177 -20.94 1.29 -19.15
C ASP A 177 -21.34 1.81 -17.77
N VAL A 178 -20.46 1.63 -16.79
CA VAL A 178 -20.72 1.97 -15.37
C VAL A 178 -19.87 3.15 -14.95
N ASN A 179 -20.53 4.16 -14.39
CA ASN A 179 -19.86 5.27 -13.72
C ASN A 179 -19.57 4.87 -12.28
N GLU A 180 -18.31 4.60 -11.97
CA GLU A 180 -17.89 4.23 -10.62
C GLU A 180 -17.72 5.47 -9.74
N GLU A 181 -18.18 5.39 -8.50
CA GLU A 181 -17.81 6.38 -7.50
C GLU A 181 -16.28 6.48 -7.36
N GLY A 182 -15.78 7.71 -7.41
CA GLY A 182 -14.35 7.98 -7.29
C GLY A 182 -13.54 7.62 -8.55
N ASN A 183 -14.19 7.28 -9.67
CA ASN A 183 -13.59 7.18 -11.01
C ASN A 183 -12.34 6.27 -11.08
N ILE A 184 -12.32 5.15 -10.36
CA ILE A 184 -11.11 4.31 -10.19
C ILE A 184 -10.47 3.94 -11.53
N ARG A 185 -11.24 3.38 -12.47
CA ARG A 185 -10.72 2.98 -13.80
C ARG A 185 -10.28 4.16 -14.63
N GLN A 186 -11.03 5.26 -14.59
CA GLN A 186 -10.70 6.49 -15.33
C GLN A 186 -9.40 7.11 -14.81
N ASN A 187 -9.23 7.23 -13.48
CA ASN A 187 -8.02 7.76 -12.87
C ASN A 187 -6.78 6.93 -13.22
N LEU A 188 -6.88 5.59 -13.09
CA LEU A 188 -5.80 4.69 -13.49
C LEU A 188 -5.47 4.82 -14.99
N LYS A 189 -6.48 5.08 -15.84
CA LYS A 189 -6.28 5.33 -17.27
C LYS A 189 -5.62 6.68 -17.55
N SER A 190 -6.00 7.73 -16.83
CA SER A 190 -5.38 9.06 -16.87
C SER A 190 -3.89 8.95 -16.52
N ILE A 191 -3.57 8.25 -15.43
CA ILE A 191 -2.18 8.00 -15.01
C ILE A 191 -1.41 7.19 -16.06
N GLU A 192 -1.97 6.10 -16.59
CA GLU A 192 -1.31 5.30 -17.64
C GLU A 192 -1.00 6.15 -18.88
N THR A 193 -1.97 6.95 -19.32
CA THR A 193 -1.84 7.88 -20.45
C THR A 193 -0.73 8.88 -20.19
N PHE A 194 -0.70 9.50 -19.00
CA PHE A 194 0.33 10.44 -18.60
C PHE A 194 1.73 9.80 -18.64
N LEU A 195 1.90 8.64 -18.01
CA LEU A 195 3.18 7.93 -17.95
C LEU A 195 3.68 7.49 -19.33
N THR A 196 2.76 7.27 -20.28
CA THR A 196 3.09 6.88 -21.65
C THR A 196 3.48 8.08 -22.53
N ASN A 197 2.69 9.15 -22.46
CA ASN A 197 2.74 10.27 -23.42
C ASN A 197 3.50 11.49 -22.89
N GLU A 198 3.31 11.81 -21.61
CA GLU A 198 3.79 13.07 -20.97
C GLU A 198 5.05 12.86 -20.12
N ARG A 199 5.64 11.66 -20.17
CA ARG A 199 6.88 11.37 -19.45
C ARG A 199 8.03 12.28 -19.92
N ARG A 200 8.67 12.95 -18.97
CA ARG A 200 9.84 13.78 -19.26
C ARG A 200 11.05 12.90 -19.57
N LYS A 201 11.54 13.01 -20.80
CA LYS A 201 12.72 12.24 -21.27
C LYS A 201 14.04 12.73 -20.67
N ASN A 202 14.10 13.99 -20.20
CA ASN A 202 15.32 14.68 -19.79
C ASN A 202 15.46 14.87 -18.26
N ILE A 203 14.70 14.14 -17.45
CA ILE A 203 14.90 14.12 -15.98
C ILE A 203 15.97 13.09 -15.63
N ASP A 204 16.79 13.40 -14.61
CA ASP A 204 17.75 12.46 -14.05
C ASP A 204 17.07 11.13 -13.67
N SER A 205 17.68 10.02 -14.05
CA SER A 205 17.22 8.68 -13.71
C SER A 205 17.43 8.30 -12.23
N SER A 206 18.09 9.17 -11.45
CA SER A 206 18.30 9.01 -10.02
C SER A 206 17.25 9.79 -9.19
N PRO A 207 16.67 9.18 -8.14
CA PRO A 207 16.78 7.77 -7.77
C PRO A 207 16.06 6.85 -8.75
N LYS A 208 16.52 5.61 -8.88
CA LYS A 208 15.84 4.61 -9.71
C LYS A 208 14.66 4.02 -8.94
N LEU A 209 13.49 3.92 -9.58
CA LEU A 209 12.39 3.12 -9.06
C LEU A 209 12.57 1.66 -9.45
N ILE A 210 12.47 0.75 -8.49
CA ILE A 210 12.54 -0.68 -8.70
C ILE A 210 11.27 -1.29 -8.13
N LEU A 211 10.44 -1.85 -9.00
CA LEU A 211 9.17 -2.46 -8.64
C LEU A 211 9.26 -3.98 -8.73
N ARG A 212 8.66 -4.66 -7.76
CA ARG A 212 8.36 -6.08 -7.80
C ARG A 212 6.89 -6.25 -8.09
N LEU A 213 6.60 -6.80 -9.26
CA LEU A 213 5.30 -7.38 -9.57
C LEU A 213 5.52 -8.86 -9.85
N PRO A 214 4.93 -9.79 -9.08
CA PRO A 214 5.15 -11.22 -9.27
C PRO A 214 4.88 -11.65 -10.71
N SER A 215 5.86 -12.30 -11.34
CA SER A 215 5.80 -12.73 -12.73
C SER A 215 6.51 -14.05 -12.90
N ALA A 216 5.84 -15.04 -13.49
CA ALA A 216 6.30 -16.43 -13.63
C ALA A 216 7.57 -16.63 -14.49
N LYS A 217 8.24 -15.56 -14.92
CA LYS A 217 9.28 -15.58 -15.96
C LYS A 217 10.73 -15.56 -15.45
N THR A 218 10.97 -15.57 -14.14
CA THR A 218 12.35 -15.43 -13.62
C THR A 218 12.55 -16.11 -12.27
N SER A 219 13.67 -16.82 -12.13
CA SER A 219 14.13 -17.41 -10.88
C SER A 219 14.97 -16.47 -10.01
N LYS A 220 15.28 -15.26 -10.49
CA LYS A 220 16.02 -14.25 -9.72
C LYS A 220 15.23 -13.80 -8.50
N THR A 221 15.94 -13.36 -7.46
CA THR A 221 15.33 -12.73 -6.29
C THR A 221 15.10 -11.24 -6.51
N TYR A 222 14.24 -10.62 -5.69
CA TYR A 222 14.09 -9.17 -5.70
C TYR A 222 15.36 -8.48 -5.20
N LEU A 223 16.09 -9.09 -4.25
CA LEU A 223 17.39 -8.59 -3.83
C LEU A 223 18.43 -8.58 -4.97
N ASP A 224 18.43 -9.61 -5.84
CA ASP A 224 19.26 -9.61 -7.06
C ASP A 224 18.88 -8.43 -7.99
N LEU A 225 17.58 -8.14 -8.12
CA LEU A 225 17.10 -7.03 -8.95
C LEU A 225 17.53 -5.68 -8.37
N LEU A 226 17.31 -5.45 -7.07
CA LEU A 226 17.72 -4.24 -6.36
C LEU A 226 19.22 -3.97 -6.53
N THR A 227 20.04 -5.02 -6.35
CA THR A 227 21.51 -4.89 -6.35
C THR A 227 22.14 -5.06 -7.73
N SER A 228 21.35 -5.25 -8.79
CA SER A 228 21.85 -5.45 -10.16
C SER A 228 22.69 -4.27 -10.68
N GLY A 229 22.37 -3.05 -10.25
CA GLY A 229 23.11 -1.83 -10.60
C GLY A 229 24.40 -1.59 -9.79
N VAL A 230 24.71 -2.46 -8.82
CA VAL A 230 25.90 -2.35 -7.95
C VAL A 230 26.98 -3.27 -8.50
N SER A 231 27.90 -2.72 -9.31
CA SER A 231 28.95 -3.50 -9.98
C SER A 231 30.25 -3.60 -9.18
N GLN A 232 30.52 -2.64 -8.29
CA GLN A 232 31.70 -2.65 -7.45
C GLN A 232 31.51 -3.58 -6.25
N PRO A 233 32.61 -4.18 -5.74
CA PRO A 233 32.56 -4.91 -4.48
C PRO A 233 31.99 -4.04 -3.36
N VAL A 234 31.06 -4.61 -2.62
CA VAL A 234 30.48 -4.03 -1.42
C VAL A 234 31.47 -4.24 -0.28
N THR A 235 31.80 -3.17 0.44
CA THR A 235 32.68 -3.22 1.61
C THR A 235 31.88 -3.37 2.90
N SER A 236 30.68 -2.79 2.94
CA SER A 236 29.79 -2.84 4.09
C SER A 236 28.33 -2.82 3.65
N CYS A 237 27.46 -3.48 4.40
CA CYS A 237 26.02 -3.47 4.23
C CYS A 237 25.32 -3.18 5.55
N ARG A 238 24.26 -2.38 5.50
CA ARG A 238 23.35 -2.15 6.64
C ARG A 238 21.94 -2.49 6.21
N ILE A 239 21.23 -3.27 7.03
CA ILE A 239 19.86 -3.70 6.76
C ILE A 239 18.99 -3.26 7.94
N VAL A 240 18.03 -2.39 7.68
CA VAL A 240 16.99 -1.98 8.64
C VAL A 240 15.68 -2.62 8.20
N SER A 241 15.09 -3.41 9.09
CA SER A 241 13.81 -4.04 8.85
C SER A 241 13.08 -4.27 10.18
N PRO A 242 11.76 -4.03 10.23
CA PRO A 242 10.95 -4.40 11.38
C PRO A 242 10.67 -5.91 11.44
N PHE A 243 10.74 -6.59 10.30
CA PHE A 243 10.41 -8.01 10.18
C PHE A 243 11.47 -8.77 9.40
N TRP A 244 11.69 -10.01 9.79
CA TRP A 244 12.78 -10.87 9.34
C TRP A 244 12.25 -12.29 9.11
N SER A 245 12.80 -12.98 8.10
CA SER A 245 12.59 -14.43 8.01
C SER A 245 13.61 -15.18 8.87
N ASN A 246 13.33 -16.44 9.18
CA ASN A 246 14.28 -17.34 9.82
C ASN A 246 15.55 -17.58 8.96
N ARG A 247 16.56 -18.23 9.53
CA ARG A 247 17.86 -18.45 8.89
C ARG A 247 17.76 -19.16 7.55
N GLU A 248 17.01 -20.27 7.49
CA GLU A 248 16.85 -21.08 6.26
C GLU A 248 16.43 -20.22 5.06
N LYS A 249 15.59 -19.22 5.30
CA LYS A 249 15.06 -18.31 4.29
C LYS A 249 15.98 -17.10 4.03
N LEU A 250 16.74 -16.63 5.02
CA LEU A 250 17.61 -15.45 4.89
C LEU A 250 19.01 -15.76 4.37
N GLU A 251 19.59 -16.90 4.74
CA GLU A 251 20.96 -17.29 4.36
C GLU A 251 21.18 -17.21 2.83
N PRO A 252 20.26 -17.70 1.95
CA PRO A 252 20.41 -17.55 0.50
C PRO A 252 20.37 -16.10 -0.02
N LEU A 253 19.67 -15.21 0.70
CA LEU A 253 19.64 -13.78 0.37
C LEU A 253 20.96 -13.12 0.78
N LEU A 254 21.50 -13.52 1.93
CA LEU A 254 22.78 -13.03 2.42
C LEU A 254 23.95 -13.52 1.56
N ASP A 255 23.93 -14.76 1.06
CA ASP A 255 24.92 -15.27 0.09
C ASP A 255 25.02 -14.39 -1.15
N THR A 256 23.90 -13.82 -1.59
CA THR A 256 23.90 -12.85 -2.70
C THR A 256 24.68 -11.58 -2.34
N LEU A 257 24.70 -11.15 -1.08
CA LEU A 257 25.51 -10.03 -0.61
C LEU A 257 26.98 -10.44 -0.35
N PHE A 258 27.22 -11.65 0.14
CA PHE A 258 28.56 -12.14 0.46
C PHE A 258 29.33 -12.60 -0.76
N GLU A 259 28.83 -13.61 -1.47
CA GLU A 259 29.54 -14.27 -2.54
C GLU A 259 29.53 -13.43 -3.82
N LYS A 260 28.35 -12.93 -4.21
CA LYS A 260 28.22 -12.21 -5.48
C LYS A 260 28.66 -10.75 -5.39
N LYS A 261 28.56 -10.13 -4.21
CA LYS A 261 28.89 -8.71 -4.01
C LYS A 261 30.12 -8.46 -3.15
N GLY A 262 30.67 -9.48 -2.48
CA GLY A 262 31.92 -9.39 -1.73
C GLY A 262 31.81 -8.63 -0.40
N SER A 263 30.59 -8.42 0.13
CA SER A 263 30.38 -7.75 1.41
C SER A 263 31.10 -8.51 2.53
N LYS A 264 31.90 -7.83 3.34
CA LYS A 264 32.59 -8.46 4.49
C LYS A 264 32.00 -8.06 5.84
N ASN A 265 31.27 -6.95 5.88
CA ASN A 265 30.67 -6.40 7.07
C ASN A 265 29.18 -6.20 6.81
N VAL A 266 28.33 -6.93 7.53
CA VAL A 266 26.87 -6.75 7.49
C VAL A 266 26.41 -6.38 8.88
N THR A 267 25.59 -5.33 8.94
CA THR A 267 24.99 -4.87 10.19
C THR A 267 23.47 -4.92 10.08
N PHE A 268 22.86 -5.54 11.09
CA PHE A 268 21.40 -5.69 11.20
C PHE A 268 20.84 -4.66 12.18
N VAL A 269 19.76 -4.00 11.79
CA VAL A 269 19.02 -3.03 12.62
C VAL A 269 17.61 -3.56 12.84
N PRO A 270 17.39 -4.42 13.85
CA PRO A 270 16.06 -4.90 14.20
C PRO A 270 15.18 -3.78 14.80
N SER A 271 13.86 -3.95 14.71
CA SER A 271 12.92 -3.13 15.47
C SER A 271 12.90 -3.54 16.94
N VAL A 272 12.33 -2.65 17.75
CA VAL A 272 12.04 -2.88 19.18
C VAL A 272 10.53 -2.94 19.33
N ASN A 273 9.99 -3.92 20.04
CA ASN A 273 8.55 -4.04 20.29
C ASN A 273 8.06 -2.99 21.32
N HIS A 274 6.79 -3.05 21.68
CA HIS A 274 6.18 -2.12 22.66
C HIS A 274 6.71 -2.29 24.10
N GLU A 275 7.40 -3.38 24.40
CA GLU A 275 8.01 -3.68 25.70
C GLU A 275 9.49 -3.27 25.78
N GLY A 276 10.07 -2.74 24.69
CA GLY A 276 11.49 -2.41 24.64
C GLY A 276 12.40 -3.57 24.24
N SER A 277 11.84 -4.68 23.73
CA SER A 277 12.60 -5.88 23.35
C SER A 277 12.85 -5.93 21.83
N TYR A 278 14.05 -6.32 21.40
CA TYR A 278 14.41 -6.40 19.99
C TYR A 278 13.77 -7.61 19.29
N CYS A 279 13.16 -7.36 18.14
CA CYS A 279 12.53 -8.38 17.29
C CYS A 279 13.52 -8.90 16.24
N PHE A 280 14.14 -10.06 16.50
CA PHE A 280 15.03 -10.71 15.54
C PHE A 280 15.07 -12.24 15.77
N PRO A 281 15.07 -13.07 14.70
CA PRO A 281 14.94 -14.52 14.83
C PRO A 281 16.13 -15.16 15.57
N SER A 282 15.85 -16.04 16.51
CA SER A 282 16.85 -16.69 17.36
C SER A 282 17.91 -17.47 16.59
N ASP A 283 17.51 -18.22 15.57
CA ASP A 283 18.41 -18.99 14.71
C ASP A 283 19.38 -18.11 13.90
N MET A 284 18.94 -16.90 13.54
CA MET A 284 19.77 -15.88 12.93
C MET A 284 20.71 -15.21 13.93
N ARG A 285 20.32 -15.06 15.20
CA ARG A 285 21.23 -14.56 16.26
C ARG A 285 22.41 -15.50 16.46
N ASP A 286 22.14 -16.80 16.53
CA ASP A 286 23.18 -17.80 16.71
C ASP A 286 24.13 -17.85 15.50
N PHE A 287 23.60 -17.72 14.29
CA PHE A 287 24.40 -17.56 13.08
C PHE A 287 25.28 -16.30 13.11
N ILE A 288 24.76 -15.18 13.62
CA ILE A 288 25.52 -13.92 13.70
C ILE A 288 26.70 -14.05 14.67
N LYS A 289 26.54 -14.72 15.82
CA LYS A 289 27.64 -14.97 16.78
C LYS A 289 28.81 -15.73 16.17
N GLU A 290 28.53 -16.63 15.24
CA GLU A 290 29.54 -17.43 14.54
C GLU A 290 30.16 -16.67 13.34
N SER A 291 29.64 -15.49 13.02
CA SER A 291 30.01 -14.67 11.88
C SER A 291 30.74 -13.37 12.28
N CYS A 292 31.14 -12.57 11.31
CA CYS A 292 31.68 -11.22 11.52
C CYS A 292 30.62 -10.11 11.41
N PHE A 293 29.35 -10.44 11.61
CA PHE A 293 28.24 -9.48 11.53
C PHE A 293 27.96 -8.83 12.88
N GLY A 294 27.24 -7.72 12.85
CA GLY A 294 26.92 -6.96 14.05
C GLY A 294 25.50 -6.43 14.07
N TYR A 295 25.16 -5.81 15.19
CA TYR A 295 23.89 -5.12 15.40
C TYR A 295 24.10 -3.62 15.52
N GLU A 296 23.14 -2.87 15.01
CA GLU A 296 23.01 -1.44 15.26
C GLU A 296 21.57 -1.12 15.66
N GLY A 297 21.40 -0.01 16.36
CA GLY A 297 20.12 0.56 16.73
C GLY A 297 20.10 2.03 16.36
N PHE A 298 18.93 2.64 16.46
CA PHE A 298 18.86 4.09 16.39
C PHE A 298 19.28 4.70 17.73
N ALA A 299 20.02 5.80 17.69
CA ALA A 299 20.51 6.51 18.87
C ALA A 299 19.38 7.01 19.78
N ASN A 300 18.23 7.33 19.17
CA ASN A 300 17.02 7.70 19.88
C ASN A 300 16.07 6.50 19.88
N ASP A 301 15.47 6.18 21.01
CA ASP A 301 14.47 5.12 21.15
C ASP A 301 13.06 5.68 21.43
N ASP A 302 12.73 6.79 20.77
CA ASP A 302 11.47 7.51 20.99
C ASP A 302 10.28 6.91 20.24
N ARG A 303 10.54 6.01 19.27
CA ARG A 303 9.55 5.51 18.31
C ARG A 303 9.86 4.10 17.85
N TYR A 304 8.79 3.32 17.65
CA TYR A 304 8.84 2.04 16.96
C TYR A 304 9.48 2.19 15.57
N THR A 305 10.52 1.39 15.29
CA THR A 305 11.18 1.40 13.98
C THR A 305 10.42 0.51 13.01
N HIS A 306 9.79 1.11 12.01
CA HIS A 306 9.11 0.41 10.91
C HIS A 306 9.77 0.69 9.55
N ALA A 307 10.84 1.48 9.53
CA ALA A 307 11.65 1.78 8.36
C ALA A 307 12.21 0.51 7.71
N LYS A 308 12.24 0.51 6.38
CA LYS A 308 12.75 -0.59 5.56
C LYS A 308 13.81 -0.02 4.62
N TYR A 309 15.05 -0.35 4.92
CA TYR A 309 16.21 0.29 4.32
C TYR A 309 17.36 -0.70 4.15
N VAL A 310 17.97 -0.69 2.97
CA VAL A 310 19.22 -1.40 2.71
C VAL A 310 20.25 -0.40 2.22
N SER A 311 21.41 -0.37 2.87
CA SER A 311 22.57 0.39 2.42
C SER A 311 23.67 -0.56 1.97
N LEU A 312 24.32 -0.27 0.84
CA LEU A 312 25.50 -0.96 0.35
C LEU A 312 26.60 0.08 0.08
N ILE A 313 27.69 0.00 0.83
CA ILE A 313 28.85 0.86 0.67
C ILE A 313 29.83 0.16 -0.27
N THR A 314 30.29 0.88 -1.29
CA THR A 314 31.36 0.45 -2.20
C THR A 314 32.53 1.42 -2.09
N LYS A 315 33.64 1.17 -2.79
CA LYS A 315 34.82 2.06 -2.79
C LYS A 315 34.50 3.51 -3.18
N ASN A 316 33.50 3.73 -4.05
CA ASN A 316 33.25 5.03 -4.66
C ASN A 316 31.84 5.58 -4.41
N ALA A 317 30.93 4.80 -3.83
CA ALA A 317 29.54 5.18 -3.66
C ALA A 317 28.85 4.44 -2.52
N THR A 318 27.85 5.09 -1.95
CA THR A 318 26.87 4.49 -1.05
C THR A 318 25.55 4.34 -1.80
N HIS A 319 25.04 3.11 -1.87
CA HIS A 319 23.77 2.77 -2.50
C HIS A 319 22.71 2.61 -1.41
N CYS A 320 21.64 3.38 -1.49
CA CYS A 320 20.55 3.40 -0.52
C CYS A 320 19.26 2.92 -1.18
N PHE A 321 18.66 1.86 -0.66
CA PHE A 321 17.38 1.32 -1.10
C PHE A 321 16.34 1.58 -0.01
N ILE A 322 15.30 2.35 -0.32
CA ILE A 322 14.24 2.71 0.63
C ILE A 322 12.87 2.41 0.05
N GLY A 323 11.94 1.91 0.87
CA GLY A 323 10.58 1.65 0.41
C GLY A 323 9.85 0.65 1.28
N SER A 324 9.15 -0.27 0.63
CA SER A 324 8.11 -1.10 1.27
C SER A 324 8.58 -2.50 1.66
N ALA A 325 9.72 -2.98 1.15
CA ALA A 325 10.13 -4.37 1.31
C ALA A 325 10.80 -4.63 2.67
N ASN A 326 10.18 -5.47 3.50
CA ASN A 326 10.84 -6.06 4.66
C ASN A 326 12.01 -6.96 4.22
N PHE A 327 12.96 -7.23 5.10
CA PHE A 327 14.01 -8.23 4.85
C PHE A 327 13.50 -9.64 5.17
N THR A 328 12.48 -10.07 4.42
CA THR A 328 11.86 -11.41 4.51
C THR A 328 11.91 -12.11 3.15
N GLN A 329 11.77 -13.43 3.12
CA GLN A 329 11.69 -14.16 1.84
C GLN A 329 10.46 -13.76 1.01
N ALA A 330 9.35 -13.43 1.67
CA ALA A 330 8.15 -12.95 1.00
C ALA A 330 8.38 -11.64 0.24
N ALA A 331 9.23 -10.74 0.75
CA ALA A 331 9.51 -9.41 0.19
C ALA A 331 10.81 -9.30 -0.63
N MET A 332 11.87 -10.04 -0.30
CA MET A 332 13.17 -10.00 -0.97
C MET A 332 13.47 -11.22 -1.86
N GLY A 333 12.70 -12.30 -1.71
CA GLY A 333 12.92 -13.58 -2.37
C GLY A 333 12.57 -13.60 -3.86
N ARG A 334 12.24 -14.80 -4.38
CA ARG A 334 12.05 -15.04 -5.82
C ARG A 334 10.98 -14.14 -6.45
N LEU A 335 11.20 -13.72 -7.69
CA LEU A 335 10.30 -12.82 -8.44
C LEU A 335 9.05 -13.50 -9.02
N ASP A 336 8.99 -14.83 -9.05
CA ASP A 336 7.84 -15.61 -9.55
C ASP A 336 6.72 -15.81 -8.52
N GLN A 337 6.98 -15.47 -7.26
CA GLN A 337 6.03 -15.55 -6.14
C GLN A 337 6.28 -14.42 -5.15
N GLY A 338 5.45 -14.27 -4.12
CA GLY A 338 5.64 -13.30 -3.03
C GLY A 338 5.07 -11.90 -3.29
N ASN A 339 5.39 -10.97 -2.41
CA ASN A 339 4.70 -9.67 -2.33
C ASN A 339 4.94 -8.78 -3.55
N VAL A 340 3.97 -7.91 -3.82
CA VAL A 340 4.19 -6.70 -4.63
C VAL A 340 4.92 -5.69 -3.77
N GLU A 341 6.05 -5.18 -4.22
CA GLU A 341 6.92 -4.28 -3.43
C GLU A 341 7.47 -3.15 -4.32
N ALA A 342 7.81 -2.03 -3.69
CA ALA A 342 8.41 -0.86 -4.35
C ALA A 342 9.57 -0.32 -3.52
N MET A 343 10.69 -0.04 -4.17
CA MET A 343 11.88 0.56 -3.58
C MET A 343 12.46 1.65 -4.49
N LEU A 344 12.97 2.74 -3.91
CA LEU A 344 13.80 3.73 -4.58
C LEU A 344 15.27 3.46 -4.28
N HIS A 345 16.10 3.49 -5.32
CA HIS A 345 17.54 3.34 -5.25
C HIS A 345 18.25 4.68 -5.49
N TYR A 346 18.87 5.21 -4.44
CA TYR A 346 19.76 6.37 -4.51
C TYR A 346 21.22 5.91 -4.58
N GLN A 347 21.99 6.52 -5.47
CA GLN A 347 23.44 6.34 -5.52
C GLN A 347 24.12 7.65 -5.12
N ILE A 348 24.70 7.66 -3.91
CA ILE A 348 25.39 8.81 -3.34
C ILE A 348 26.89 8.66 -3.63
N LYS A 349 27.52 9.70 -4.19
CA LYS A 349 28.97 9.70 -4.45
C LYS A 349 29.75 9.73 -3.14
N GLY A 350 30.82 8.93 -3.08
CA GLY A 350 31.66 8.79 -1.89
C GLY A 350 31.34 7.52 -1.09
N ALA A 351 32.35 6.99 -0.41
CA ALA A 351 32.26 5.77 0.40
C ALA A 351 32.06 6.08 1.89
N ALA A 352 31.20 7.06 2.19
CA ALA A 352 30.88 7.41 3.56
C ALA A 352 29.63 6.64 4.01
N PRO A 353 29.64 6.04 5.21
CA PRO A 353 28.42 5.61 5.85
C PRO A 353 27.47 6.80 5.98
N THR A 354 26.19 6.58 5.75
CA THR A 354 25.16 7.54 6.16
C THR A 354 24.96 7.40 7.67
N ASP A 355 25.86 7.96 8.47
CA ASP A 355 25.87 7.88 9.94
C ASP A 355 24.91 8.87 10.60
N ILE A 356 23.65 8.88 10.14
CA ILE A 356 22.64 9.71 10.78
C ILE A 356 21.93 8.85 11.82
N GLY A 357 22.40 8.93 13.06
CA GLY A 357 21.65 8.47 14.23
C GLY A 357 21.62 6.96 14.46
N PHE A 358 22.64 6.21 14.00
CA PHE A 358 22.83 4.82 14.38
C PHE A 358 23.90 4.69 15.47
N ILE A 359 23.71 3.72 16.37
CA ILE A 359 24.69 3.31 17.38
C ILE A 359 24.96 1.82 17.24
N THR A 360 26.21 1.42 17.43
CA THR A 360 26.55 0.00 17.55
C THR A 360 25.92 -0.58 18.80
N LEU A 361 25.30 -1.74 18.67
CA LEU A 361 24.72 -2.47 19.78
C LEU A 361 25.62 -3.66 20.13
N ASN A 362 25.73 -3.92 21.43
CA ASN A 362 26.36 -5.13 21.92
C ASN A 362 25.26 -6.15 22.25
N GLU A 363 25.35 -7.35 21.68
CA GLU A 363 24.33 -8.39 21.86
C GLU A 363 24.08 -8.71 23.33
N SER A 364 25.12 -8.66 24.19
CA SER A 364 24.97 -8.91 25.63
C SER A 364 24.02 -7.95 26.33
N ASP A 365 23.80 -6.78 25.75
CA ASP A 365 23.02 -5.68 26.33
C ASP A 365 21.63 -5.59 25.66
N MET A 366 21.35 -6.44 24.67
CA MET A 366 20.08 -6.49 23.96
C MET A 366 19.11 -7.45 24.65
N ASN A 367 17.96 -6.92 25.07
CA ASN A 367 16.82 -7.77 25.45
C ASN A 367 16.09 -8.24 24.19
N TRP A 368 15.80 -9.54 24.10
CA TRP A 368 15.23 -10.14 22.91
C TRP A 368 13.77 -10.51 23.10
N ALA A 369 12.94 -10.19 22.12
CA ALA A 369 11.56 -10.67 22.04
C ALA A 369 11.51 -12.14 21.59
N ASP A 370 10.33 -12.75 21.73
CA ASP A 370 10.04 -14.06 21.16
C ASP A 370 10.06 -14.01 19.63
N ASP A 371 10.48 -15.10 19.00
CA ASP A 371 10.62 -15.20 17.52
C ASP A 371 9.30 -14.94 16.78
N LEU A 372 8.16 -15.17 17.43
CA LEU A 372 6.83 -14.90 16.88
C LEU A 372 6.58 -13.40 16.60
N GLU A 373 7.39 -12.52 17.19
CA GLU A 373 7.34 -11.08 16.95
C GLU A 373 8.36 -10.61 15.90
N ALA A 374 9.28 -11.49 15.50
CA ALA A 374 10.32 -11.19 14.51
C ALA A 374 9.86 -11.42 13.07
N GLU A 375 8.94 -12.37 12.83
CA GLU A 375 8.35 -12.59 11.51
C GLU A 375 7.07 -11.76 11.33
N GLU A 376 6.89 -11.17 10.16
CA GLU A 376 5.63 -10.52 9.80
C GLU A 376 4.53 -11.58 9.80
N LYS A 377 3.65 -11.57 10.82
CA LYS A 377 2.46 -12.42 10.83
C LYS A 377 1.57 -11.99 9.66
N ALA A 378 1.73 -12.69 8.55
CA ALA A 378 0.84 -12.67 7.40
C ALA A 378 -0.62 -12.66 7.90
N PRO A 379 -1.45 -11.67 7.52
CA PRO A 379 -2.87 -11.74 7.78
C PRO A 379 -3.40 -13.10 7.32
N GLU A 380 -4.24 -13.72 8.14
CA GLU A 380 -4.88 -14.96 7.73
C GLU A 380 -5.70 -14.69 6.48
N ALA A 381 -5.37 -15.41 5.41
CA ALA A 381 -6.09 -15.27 4.17
C ALA A 381 -7.54 -15.67 4.40
N SER A 382 -8.45 -14.70 4.28
CA SER A 382 -9.88 -14.97 4.36
C SER A 382 -10.24 -16.12 3.39
N PRO A 383 -11.07 -17.08 3.83
CA PRO A 383 -11.58 -18.12 2.94
C PRO A 383 -12.57 -17.56 1.89
N TYR A 384 -12.89 -16.27 1.98
CA TYR A 384 -13.82 -15.55 1.13
C TYR A 384 -13.11 -14.39 0.43
N VAL A 385 -13.35 -14.27 -0.88
CA VAL A 385 -13.08 -13.03 -1.64
C VAL A 385 -14.41 -12.54 -2.17
N THR A 386 -14.72 -11.28 -1.89
CA THR A 386 -15.97 -10.63 -2.33
C THR A 386 -15.70 -9.54 -3.34
N TYR A 387 -16.53 -9.50 -4.38
CA TYR A 387 -16.78 -8.32 -5.19
C TYR A 387 -18.24 -7.95 -4.95
N ALA A 388 -18.52 -6.69 -4.66
CA ALA A 388 -19.89 -6.24 -4.46
C ALA A 388 -20.09 -4.84 -5.00
N SER A 389 -21.25 -4.59 -5.60
CA SER A 389 -21.64 -3.26 -6.04
C SER A 389 -23.12 -3.00 -5.81
N TYR A 390 -23.46 -1.72 -5.68
CA TYR A 390 -24.83 -1.23 -5.74
C TYR A 390 -24.95 -0.22 -6.89
N ASN A 391 -25.82 -0.53 -7.85
CA ASN A 391 -26.11 0.32 -9.00
C ASN A 391 -27.35 1.18 -8.72
N TRP A 392 -27.15 2.49 -8.58
CA TRP A 392 -28.21 3.42 -8.18
C TRP A 392 -29.28 3.60 -9.26
N LYS A 393 -28.88 3.56 -10.54
CA LYS A 393 -29.78 3.65 -11.70
C LYS A 393 -30.75 2.45 -11.76
N THR A 394 -30.26 1.23 -11.54
CA THR A 394 -31.08 0.01 -11.66
C THR A 394 -31.65 -0.47 -10.31
N GLN A 395 -31.11 0.05 -9.20
CA GLN A 395 -31.40 -0.34 -7.82
C GLN A 395 -31.10 -1.81 -7.52
N TYR A 396 -30.09 -2.36 -8.19
CA TYR A 396 -29.60 -3.71 -7.94
C TYR A 396 -28.32 -3.66 -7.10
N PHE A 397 -28.32 -4.44 -6.04
CA PHE A 397 -27.13 -4.90 -5.36
C PHE A 397 -26.69 -6.24 -5.97
N ASN A 398 -25.42 -6.33 -6.37
CA ASN A 398 -24.80 -7.57 -6.82
C ASN A 398 -23.61 -7.90 -5.91
N CYS A 399 -23.46 -9.18 -5.58
CA CYS A 399 -22.30 -9.67 -4.84
C CYS A 399 -21.84 -11.01 -5.39
N VAL A 400 -20.58 -11.06 -5.83
CA VAL A 400 -19.88 -12.29 -6.17
C VAL A 400 -18.99 -12.69 -5.00
N LEU A 401 -19.19 -13.92 -4.53
CA LEU A 401 -18.40 -14.56 -3.50
C LEU A 401 -17.55 -15.67 -4.14
N GLN A 402 -16.24 -15.51 -4.12
CA GLN A 402 -15.28 -16.55 -4.47
C GLN A 402 -14.82 -17.26 -3.20
N CYS A 403 -15.15 -18.53 -3.08
CA CYS A 403 -14.74 -19.38 -1.96
C CYS A 403 -14.81 -20.86 -2.35
N SER A 404 -14.19 -21.72 -1.55
CA SER A 404 -14.35 -23.17 -1.73
C SER A 404 -15.76 -23.62 -1.32
N GLU A 405 -16.24 -24.75 -1.85
CA GLU A 405 -17.53 -25.30 -1.44
C GLU A 405 -17.60 -25.60 0.07
N LYS A 406 -16.46 -26.01 0.66
CA LYS A 406 -16.32 -26.20 2.12
C LYS A 406 -16.53 -24.88 2.87
N ALA A 407 -15.95 -23.79 2.38
CA ALA A 407 -16.10 -22.46 2.98
C ALA A 407 -17.53 -21.92 2.81
N TYR A 408 -18.16 -22.13 1.65
CA TYR A 408 -19.55 -21.73 1.42
C TYR A 408 -20.53 -22.37 2.40
N LYS A 409 -20.37 -23.68 2.68
CA LYS A 409 -21.21 -24.42 3.64
C LYS A 409 -21.12 -23.90 5.09
N ARG A 410 -20.13 -23.08 5.41
CA ARG A 410 -19.95 -22.48 6.76
C ARG A 410 -20.75 -21.18 6.94
N ILE A 411 -21.31 -20.63 5.87
CA ILE A 411 -22.12 -19.40 5.93
C ILE A 411 -23.42 -19.70 6.69
N VAL A 412 -23.79 -18.83 7.64
CA VAL A 412 -24.95 -19.06 8.52
C VAL A 412 -26.27 -18.93 7.75
N VAL A 413 -27.24 -19.81 8.07
CA VAL A 413 -28.55 -19.93 7.37
C VAL A 413 -29.42 -18.67 7.44
N LYS A 414 -29.31 -17.83 8.49
CA LYS A 414 -29.95 -16.49 8.55
C LYS A 414 -29.19 -15.38 7.81
N GLY A 415 -28.15 -15.79 7.07
CA GLY A 415 -27.64 -15.21 5.84
C GLY A 415 -26.65 -14.06 5.98
N PRO A 416 -25.76 -13.90 4.99
CA PRO A 416 -25.18 -12.60 4.63
C PRO A 416 -26.30 -11.59 4.35
N ARG A 417 -26.07 -10.35 4.74
CA ARG A 417 -27.07 -9.29 4.61
C ARG A 417 -26.49 -8.07 3.93
N PHE A 418 -27.34 -7.43 3.14
CA PHE A 418 -27.11 -6.09 2.63
C PHE A 418 -28.32 -5.22 2.97
N ASN A 419 -28.09 -4.09 3.65
CA ASN A 419 -29.14 -3.17 4.09
C ASN A 419 -30.35 -3.89 4.76
N CYS A 420 -30.06 -4.74 5.76
CA CYS A 420 -31.03 -5.55 6.50
C CYS A 420 -31.83 -6.59 5.68
N LYS A 421 -31.48 -6.85 4.42
CA LYS A 421 -32.08 -7.88 3.59
C LYS A 421 -31.15 -9.07 3.45
N ASN A 422 -31.70 -10.29 3.50
CA ASN A 422 -30.92 -11.51 3.30
C ASN A 422 -30.52 -11.67 1.84
N LEU A 423 -29.34 -12.22 1.61
CA LEU A 423 -28.82 -12.54 0.29
C LEU A 423 -28.94 -14.03 0.01
N GLU A 424 -29.43 -14.35 -1.19
CA GLU A 424 -29.49 -15.72 -1.70
C GLU A 424 -28.40 -15.92 -2.75
N PHE A 425 -27.39 -16.70 -2.40
CA PHE A 425 -26.27 -17.00 -3.28
C PHE A 425 -26.55 -18.21 -4.16
N LYS A 426 -26.28 -18.07 -5.46
CA LYS A 426 -26.42 -19.13 -6.46
C LYS A 426 -25.04 -19.46 -7.04
N LYS A 427 -24.68 -20.75 -7.00
CA LYS A 427 -23.43 -21.24 -7.59
C LYS A 427 -23.42 -21.00 -9.11
N GLN A 428 -22.34 -20.41 -9.61
CA GLN A 428 -22.10 -20.11 -11.01
C GLN A 428 -21.28 -21.23 -11.68
N ALA A 429 -21.20 -21.20 -13.01
CA ALA A 429 -20.47 -22.22 -13.79
C ALA A 429 -18.95 -22.21 -13.52
N ASP A 430 -18.39 -21.06 -13.19
CA ASP A 430 -16.97 -20.88 -12.83
C ASP A 430 -16.66 -21.28 -11.37
N GLY A 431 -17.67 -21.75 -10.63
CA GLY A 431 -17.56 -22.18 -9.23
C GLY A 431 -17.72 -21.05 -8.21
N THR A 432 -17.91 -19.80 -8.65
CA THR A 432 -18.22 -18.68 -7.75
C THR A 432 -19.70 -18.72 -7.32
N TYR A 433 -20.08 -17.84 -6.39
CA TYR A 433 -21.46 -17.71 -5.91
C TYR A 433 -21.93 -16.28 -6.11
N LEU A 434 -23.05 -16.08 -6.80
CA LEU A 434 -23.63 -14.75 -7.08
C LEU A 434 -24.93 -14.57 -6.30
N ALA A 435 -25.06 -13.43 -5.63
CA ALA A 435 -26.32 -12.93 -5.11
C ALA A 435 -26.68 -11.62 -5.80
N SER A 436 -27.95 -11.48 -6.21
CA SER A 436 -28.50 -10.27 -6.79
C SER A 436 -29.79 -9.91 -6.06
N LEU A 437 -29.90 -8.66 -5.63
CA LEU A 437 -31.03 -8.16 -4.85
C LEU A 437 -31.47 -6.80 -5.37
N LYS A 438 -32.74 -6.68 -5.77
CA LYS A 438 -33.34 -5.38 -6.07
C LYS A 438 -33.83 -4.74 -4.79
N LEU A 439 -33.32 -3.57 -4.46
CA LEU A 439 -33.72 -2.80 -3.28
C LEU A 439 -33.40 -1.32 -3.47
N SER A 440 -34.23 -0.45 -2.91
CA SER A 440 -33.92 0.98 -2.85
C SER A 440 -33.20 1.29 -1.54
N VAL A 441 -32.00 1.85 -1.64
CA VAL A 441 -31.27 2.44 -0.50
C VAL A 441 -31.47 3.96 -0.48
N ARG A 442 -31.36 4.57 0.71
CA ARG A 442 -31.49 6.03 0.88
C ARG A 442 -30.15 6.74 1.03
N GLN A 443 -29.09 5.96 1.28
CA GLN A 443 -27.74 6.42 1.55
C GLN A 443 -26.78 5.35 1.03
N PRO A 444 -25.53 5.71 0.69
CA PRO A 444 -24.52 4.74 0.31
C PRO A 444 -24.30 3.70 1.40
N VAL A 445 -24.13 2.45 0.98
CA VAL A 445 -23.78 1.33 1.87
C VAL A 445 -22.50 0.73 1.33
N TYR A 446 -21.39 1.01 2.02
CA TYR A 446 -20.03 0.65 1.59
C TYR A 446 -19.56 -0.72 2.06
N LEU A 447 -20.37 -1.42 2.85
CA LEU A 447 -20.01 -2.71 3.43
C LEU A 447 -21.09 -3.76 3.22
N ILE A 448 -20.62 -4.99 3.04
CA ILE A 448 -21.40 -6.21 3.18
C ILE A 448 -20.75 -7.07 4.27
N GLU A 449 -21.59 -7.68 5.11
CA GLU A 449 -21.16 -8.61 6.14
C GLU A 449 -21.59 -10.04 5.78
N ILE A 450 -20.64 -10.96 5.84
CA ILE A 450 -20.83 -12.39 5.58
C ILE A 450 -20.52 -13.14 6.88
N PRO A 451 -21.55 -13.47 7.70
CA PRO A 451 -21.35 -14.25 8.91
C PRO A 451 -21.12 -15.72 8.57
N PHE A 452 -20.11 -16.33 9.20
CA PHE A 452 -19.74 -17.73 9.03
C PHE A 452 -19.30 -18.38 10.35
N VAL A 453 -19.36 -19.70 10.43
CA VAL A 453 -18.84 -20.46 11.57
C VAL A 453 -17.42 -20.90 11.28
N ASP A 454 -16.47 -20.46 12.11
CA ASP A 454 -15.12 -21.01 12.09
C ASP A 454 -15.13 -22.42 12.70
N HIS A 455 -14.53 -23.37 11.99
CA HIS A 455 -14.62 -24.78 12.34
C HIS A 455 -13.65 -25.18 13.45
N ASP A 456 -12.53 -24.46 13.54
CA ASP A 456 -11.46 -24.80 14.48
C ASP A 456 -11.85 -24.34 15.90
N ASN A 457 -12.60 -23.25 16.01
CA ASN A 457 -13.01 -22.65 17.28
C ASN A 457 -14.53 -22.75 17.55
N ASN A 458 -15.33 -23.16 16.56
CA ASN A 458 -16.80 -23.14 16.61
C ASN A 458 -17.38 -21.76 16.97
N GLU A 459 -16.66 -20.71 16.56
CA GLU A 459 -17.03 -19.31 16.81
C GLU A 459 -17.75 -18.71 15.60
N LEU A 460 -18.65 -17.76 15.88
CA LEU A 460 -19.29 -16.97 14.85
C LEU A 460 -18.34 -15.84 14.45
N CYS A 461 -17.86 -15.89 13.21
CA CYS A 461 -17.00 -14.87 12.62
C CYS A 461 -17.78 -14.06 11.57
N VAL A 462 -17.29 -12.87 11.26
CA VAL A 462 -17.85 -12.02 10.20
C VAL A 462 -16.74 -11.62 9.25
N TYR A 463 -16.94 -11.94 7.97
CA TYR A 463 -16.12 -11.38 6.90
C TYR A 463 -16.76 -10.09 6.40
N GLN A 464 -15.96 -9.04 6.21
CA GLN A 464 -16.40 -7.76 5.68
C GLN A 464 -15.89 -7.58 4.25
N GLY A 465 -16.80 -7.29 3.33
CA GLY A 465 -16.51 -6.93 1.95
C GLY A 465 -16.85 -5.47 1.67
N LEU A 466 -16.05 -4.81 0.83
CA LEU A 466 -16.36 -3.47 0.32
C LEU A 466 -17.44 -3.53 -0.77
N VAL A 467 -18.28 -2.49 -0.83
CA VAL A 467 -19.34 -2.35 -1.83
C VAL A 467 -19.12 -1.09 -2.66
N ALA A 468 -18.83 -1.26 -3.95
CA ALA A 468 -18.70 -0.18 -4.90
C ALA A 468 -20.05 0.47 -5.20
N GLN A 469 -20.08 1.80 -5.33
CA GLN A 469 -21.28 2.53 -5.75
C GLN A 469 -21.18 2.86 -7.24
N TRP A 470 -22.19 2.50 -8.02
CA TRP A 470 -22.23 2.70 -9.47
C TRP A 470 -23.42 3.56 -9.89
N ASN A 471 -23.19 4.42 -10.88
CA ASN A 471 -24.18 5.30 -11.48
C ASN A 471 -24.95 6.15 -10.46
N ALA A 472 -24.28 6.52 -9.37
CA ALA A 472 -24.82 7.37 -8.33
C ALA A 472 -24.65 8.84 -8.71
N GLU A 473 -25.68 9.64 -8.45
CA GLU A 473 -25.57 11.10 -8.54
C GLU A 473 -24.84 11.67 -7.30
N GLU A 474 -24.35 12.91 -7.39
CA GLU A 474 -23.56 13.51 -6.31
C GLU A 474 -24.32 13.69 -4.99
N ASP A 475 -25.64 13.94 -5.05
CA ASP A 475 -26.48 14.06 -3.87
C ASP A 475 -26.80 12.70 -3.24
N GLU A 476 -26.85 11.63 -4.05
CA GLU A 476 -26.96 10.24 -3.58
C GLU A 476 -25.70 9.80 -2.82
N LEU A 477 -24.53 10.26 -3.26
CA LEU A 477 -23.24 10.05 -2.59
C LEU A 477 -22.98 11.03 -1.42
N VAL A 478 -23.90 11.97 -1.17
CA VAL A 478 -23.79 12.99 -0.11
C VAL A 478 -22.55 13.89 -0.29
N TYR A 479 -22.08 14.07 -1.53
CA TYR A 479 -20.99 14.99 -1.84
C TYR A 479 -21.46 16.45 -1.81
N SER A 480 -22.66 16.68 -2.35
CA SER A 480 -23.26 18.00 -2.52
C SER A 480 -24.67 17.97 -1.95
N PRO A 481 -24.86 17.93 -0.62
CA PRO A 481 -26.19 17.80 -0.03
C PRO A 481 -27.06 19.00 -0.44
N LYS A 482 -28.14 18.73 -1.21
CA LYS A 482 -29.11 19.77 -1.59
C LYS A 482 -29.63 20.45 -0.32
N PRO A 483 -29.80 21.79 -0.32
CA PRO A 483 -30.52 22.45 0.76
C PRO A 483 -31.90 21.79 0.88
N GLN A 484 -32.25 21.29 2.08
CA GLN A 484 -33.60 20.78 2.33
C GLN A 484 -34.59 21.96 2.27
N LEU A 485 -35.16 22.20 1.09
CA LEU A 485 -36.19 23.22 0.85
C LEU A 485 -37.46 22.99 1.70
N SER A 486 -37.60 21.82 2.34
CA SER A 486 -38.65 21.53 3.32
C SER A 486 -38.53 22.28 4.66
N LYS A 487 -37.49 23.11 4.86
CA LYS A 487 -37.33 23.98 6.05
C LYS A 487 -37.41 25.48 5.77
N ILE A 488 -37.77 25.90 4.56
CA ILE A 488 -37.86 27.33 4.18
C ILE A 488 -39.31 27.84 4.13
N ASN A 489 -40.32 26.97 4.26
CA ASN A 489 -41.70 27.39 4.47
C ASN A 489 -42.22 26.84 5.79
N GLY A 490 -42.11 27.65 6.83
CA GLY A 490 -42.70 27.47 8.16
C GLY A 490 -42.73 28.80 8.89
#